data_AF-A0A4Y2IDW6-F1
#
_entry.id   AF-A0A4Y2IDW6-F1
#
_cell.length_a   1.000
_cell.length_b   1.000
_cell.length_c   1.000
_cell.angle_alpha   90.00
_cell.angle_beta   90.00
_cell.angle_gamma   90.00
#
_symmetry.space_group_name_H-M   'P 1'
#
loop_
_entity.id
_entity.type
_entity.pdbx_description
1 polymer ?
#
loop_
_entity_poly.entity_id
_entity_poly.type
_entity_poly.pdbx_seq_one_letter_code
_entity_poly.pdbx_strand_id
1 'polypeptide(L)'
;MCFNCSDFYHSARNCKRRPRCIICNGTRETRHFEIKTIIENPTCINCNEKGHLASWRGCPKFPLIKTNKGPTYAQKLKPNLKMTEKTKAIPEINPVSQAKPEDFSNFEGNLNALKIINDAHNRFSNLIEISEKIKLAKTDLKIVNLLLQICVKSP
;
A
#
# COMPACT_ATOMS: atom_id res chain seq x y z
N MET A 1 -9.31 9.05 12.11
CA MET A 1 -10.38 8.49 11.27
C MET A 1 -10.46 7.00 11.56
N CYS A 2 -11.64 6.48 11.81
CA CYS A 2 -11.90 5.07 12.09
C CYS A 2 -11.89 4.27 10.78
N PHE A 3 -11.10 3.20 10.66
CA PHE A 3 -11.07 2.39 9.43
C PHE A 3 -12.27 1.45 9.27
N ASN A 4 -13.07 1.23 10.33
CA ASN A 4 -14.26 0.41 10.27
C ASN A 4 -15.44 1.18 9.63
N CYS A 5 -15.79 2.34 10.19
CA CYS A 5 -16.94 3.14 9.73
C CYS A 5 -16.56 4.44 9.01
N SER A 6 -15.26 4.69 8.79
CA SER A 6 -14.72 5.83 8.04
C SER A 6 -15.06 7.20 8.61
N ASP A 7 -15.45 7.24 9.89
CA ASP A 7 -15.84 8.45 10.58
C ASP A 7 -14.70 9.04 11.41
N PHE A 8 -14.92 10.28 11.84
CA PHE A 8 -13.96 11.00 12.65
C PHE A 8 -14.17 10.75 14.17
N TYR A 9 -13.25 11.28 14.98
CA TYR A 9 -13.33 11.34 16.46
C TYR A 9 -13.20 10.04 17.26
N HIS A 10 -12.97 8.88 16.64
CA HIS A 10 -12.72 7.64 17.36
C HIS A 10 -11.76 6.69 16.63
N SER A 11 -11.25 5.70 17.37
CA SER A 11 -10.43 4.61 16.85
C SER A 11 -11.30 3.41 16.45
N ALA A 12 -10.79 2.57 15.54
CA ALA A 12 -11.53 1.38 15.11
C ALA A 12 -11.75 0.37 16.25
N ARG A 13 -10.82 0.28 17.21
CA ARG A 13 -10.93 -0.63 18.37
C ARG A 13 -12.18 -0.34 19.21
N ASN A 14 -12.58 0.93 19.30
CA ASN A 14 -13.75 1.34 20.07
C ASN A 14 -14.96 1.67 19.17
N CYS A 15 -14.96 1.20 17.93
CA CYS A 15 -16.02 1.48 16.98
C CYS A 15 -17.18 0.51 17.17
N LYS A 16 -18.36 1.05 17.52
CA LYS A 16 -19.62 0.30 17.62
C LYS A 16 -20.54 0.53 16.41
N ARG A 17 -20.07 1.24 15.39
CA ARG A 17 -20.85 1.53 14.18
C ARG A 17 -20.69 0.41 13.15
N ARG A 18 -21.70 0.26 12.30
CA ARG A 18 -21.62 -0.62 11.13
C ARG A 18 -20.50 -0.14 10.19
N PRO A 19 -19.81 -1.07 9.51
CA PRO A 19 -18.81 -0.71 8.54
C PRO A 19 -19.42 0.11 7.41
N ARG A 20 -18.64 1.05 6.86
CA ARG A 20 -19.04 1.83 5.69
C ARG A 20 -17.94 1.84 4.64
N CYS A 21 -18.35 1.69 3.40
CA CYS A 21 -17.44 1.76 2.27
C CYS A 21 -17.13 3.23 1.96
N ILE A 22 -15.84 3.61 1.94
CA ILE A 22 -15.43 4.98 1.58
C ILE A 22 -15.72 5.34 0.12
N ILE A 23 -15.98 4.32 -0.70
CA ILE A 23 -16.15 4.48 -2.14
C ILE A 23 -17.62 4.68 -2.51
N CYS A 24 -18.52 3.84 -1.97
CA CYS A 24 -19.94 3.87 -2.34
C CYS A 24 -20.88 4.21 -1.19
N ASN A 25 -20.36 4.52 -0.01
CA ASN A 25 -21.14 4.78 1.20
C ASN A 25 -22.07 3.62 1.64
N GLY A 26 -21.83 2.40 1.14
CA GLY A 26 -22.62 1.21 1.50
C GLY A 26 -22.21 0.62 2.85
N THR A 27 -23.05 -0.23 3.45
CA THR A 27 -22.86 -0.85 4.78
C THR A 27 -21.84 -2.00 4.82
N ARG A 28 -20.95 -2.05 3.82
CA ARG A 28 -19.91 -3.08 3.69
C ARG A 28 -18.54 -2.47 3.90
N GLU A 29 -17.59 -3.29 4.31
CA GLU A 29 -16.19 -2.87 4.35
C GLU A 29 -15.69 -2.58 2.93
N THR A 30 -14.84 -1.55 2.79
CA THR A 30 -14.23 -1.19 1.50
C THR A 30 -13.48 -2.35 0.86
N ARG A 31 -12.87 -3.25 1.65
CA ARG A 31 -12.14 -4.43 1.16
C ARG A 31 -13.01 -5.42 0.39
N HIS A 32 -14.31 -5.46 0.67
CA HIS A 32 -15.27 -6.30 -0.05
C HIS A 32 -15.88 -5.57 -1.24
N PHE A 33 -15.42 -4.35 -1.55
CA PHE A 33 -15.75 -3.67 -2.78
C PHE A 33 -14.77 -4.11 -3.88
N GLU A 34 -15.26 -4.94 -4.80
CA GLU A 34 -14.60 -5.24 -6.07
C GLU A 34 -14.64 -4.00 -6.98
N ILE A 35 -13.70 -3.07 -6.78
CA ILE A 35 -13.47 -1.97 -7.72
C ILE A 35 -12.17 -2.21 -8.46
N LYS A 36 -12.28 -2.27 -9.79
CA LYS A 36 -11.15 -2.21 -10.73
C LYS A 36 -11.01 -0.84 -11.41
N THR A 37 -11.95 0.09 -11.20
CA THR A 37 -12.05 1.35 -11.93
C THR A 37 -11.75 2.57 -11.06
N ILE A 38 -10.99 3.52 -11.61
CA ILE A 38 -10.72 4.81 -10.96
C ILE A 38 -12.01 5.63 -10.98
N ILE A 39 -12.37 6.22 -9.84
CA ILE A 39 -13.52 7.12 -9.72
C ILE A 39 -13.00 8.54 -9.84
N GLU A 40 -13.34 9.22 -10.93
CA GLU A 40 -12.85 10.58 -11.20
C GLU A 40 -13.35 11.62 -10.20
N ASN A 41 -14.58 11.48 -9.72
CA ASN A 41 -15.21 12.44 -8.82
C ASN A 41 -15.77 11.75 -7.55
N PRO A 42 -14.89 11.31 -6.63
CA PRO A 42 -15.33 10.67 -5.41
C PRO A 42 -16.13 11.65 -4.55
N THR A 43 -17.14 11.13 -3.85
CA THR A 43 -17.92 11.90 -2.88
C THR A 43 -17.46 11.57 -1.47
N CYS A 44 -17.17 12.59 -0.67
CA CYS A 44 -16.77 12.41 0.70
C CYS A 44 -17.98 11.99 1.54
N ILE A 45 -17.92 10.83 2.20
CA ILE A 45 -19.01 10.33 3.05
C ILE A 45 -19.24 11.17 4.33
N ASN A 46 -18.30 12.05 4.70
CA ASN A 46 -18.39 12.84 5.93
C ASN A 46 -18.93 14.25 5.66
N CYS A 47 -18.49 14.93 4.60
CA CYS A 47 -18.97 16.28 4.23
C CYS A 47 -19.92 16.31 3.02
N ASN A 48 -20.11 15.20 2.31
CA ASN A 48 -20.96 15.06 1.13
C ASN A 48 -20.52 15.90 -0.09
N GLU A 49 -19.32 16.48 -0.05
CA GLU A 49 -18.75 17.21 -1.19
C GLU A 49 -18.08 16.24 -2.17
N LYS A 50 -18.09 16.61 -3.46
CA LYS A 50 -17.41 15.87 -4.52
C LYS A 50 -15.96 16.33 -4.66
N GLY A 51 -15.11 15.46 -5.21
CA GLY A 51 -13.71 15.75 -5.52
C GLY A 51 -12.72 15.24 -4.48
N HIS A 52 -13.17 14.66 -3.36
CA HIS A 52 -12.27 14.03 -2.39
C HIS A 52 -12.93 12.87 -1.63
N LEU A 53 -12.09 11.99 -1.09
CA LEU A 53 -12.50 10.91 -0.20
C LEU A 53 -12.47 11.37 1.26
N ALA A 54 -13.20 10.69 2.15
CA ALA A 54 -13.27 11.05 3.56
C ALA A 54 -11.93 11.00 4.33
N SER A 55 -10.90 10.34 3.79
CA SER A 55 -9.54 10.34 4.38
C SER A 55 -8.74 11.60 4.06
N TRP A 56 -9.23 12.44 3.15
CA TRP A 56 -8.54 13.65 2.75
C TRP A 56 -8.50 14.67 3.89
N ARG A 57 -7.29 15.13 4.23
CA ARG A 57 -7.05 16.05 5.37
C ARG A 57 -7.56 17.46 5.13
N GLY A 58 -7.83 17.84 3.88
CA GLY A 58 -8.41 19.13 3.53
C GLY A 58 -9.94 19.18 3.67
N CYS A 59 -10.59 18.07 4.05
CA CYS A 59 -12.04 18.04 4.22
C CYS A 59 -12.46 19.09 5.28
N PRO A 60 -13.51 19.90 5.02
CA PRO A 60 -13.94 20.92 5.98
C PRO A 60 -14.39 20.36 7.33
N LYS A 61 -14.83 19.09 7.37
CA LYS A 61 -15.20 18.37 8.60
C LYS A 61 -14.04 17.59 9.23
N PHE A 62 -12.83 17.68 8.69
CA PHE A 62 -11.67 16.98 9.25
C PHE A 62 -11.38 17.50 10.67
N PRO A 63 -11.14 16.63 11.67
CA PRO A 63 -10.88 17.08 13.03
C PRO A 63 -9.60 17.91 13.12
N LEU A 64 -9.76 19.20 13.40
CA LEU A 64 -8.67 20.07 13.80
C LEU A 64 -8.42 19.86 15.28
N ILE A 65 -7.43 19.02 15.62
CA ILE A 65 -6.98 18.87 17.00
C ILE A 65 -6.22 20.15 17.35
N LYS A 66 -6.89 21.09 18.03
CA LYS A 66 -6.22 22.23 18.67
C LYS A 66 -5.40 21.68 19.83
N THR A 67 -4.13 21.41 19.59
CA THR A 67 -3.22 21.10 20.69
C THR A 67 -2.98 22.41 21.44
N ASN A 68 -3.65 22.60 22.59
CA ASN A 68 -3.29 23.60 23.60
C ASN A 68 -1.96 23.20 24.29
N LYS A 69 -0.96 22.84 23.50
CA LYS A 69 0.39 22.63 23.99
C LYS A 69 1.04 24.00 23.99
N GLY A 70 1.52 24.42 25.16
CA GLY A 70 2.35 25.62 25.26
C GLY A 70 3.51 25.55 24.26
N PRO A 71 4.09 26.70 23.87
CA PRO A 71 5.15 26.73 22.88
C PRO A 71 6.28 25.79 23.29
N THR A 72 6.61 24.86 22.39
CA THR A 72 7.75 23.97 22.52
C THR A 72 9.03 24.79 22.71
N TYR A 73 10.04 24.20 23.33
CA TYR A 73 11.35 24.84 23.51
C TYR A 73 11.90 25.41 22.18
N ALA A 74 11.77 24.65 21.09
CA ALA A 74 12.13 25.09 19.74
C ALA A 74 11.33 26.32 19.24
N GLN A 75 10.05 26.45 19.60
CA GLN A 75 9.23 27.62 19.26
C GLN A 75 9.63 28.86 20.07
N LYS A 76 10.06 28.69 21.32
CA LYS A 76 10.56 29.81 22.15
C LYS A 76 11.89 30.39 21.64
N LEU A 77 12.66 29.63 20.86
CA LEU A 77 13.93 30.07 20.26
C LEU A 77 13.76 30.83 18.93
N LYS A 78 12.54 30.91 18.37
CA LYS A 78 12.28 31.59 17.08
C LYS A 78 12.22 33.12 17.06
N PRO A 79 12.11 33.90 18.16
CA PRO A 79 11.86 35.35 18.02
C PRO A 79 13.06 36.16 17.48
N ASN A 80 14.23 35.56 17.26
CA ASN A 80 15.42 36.25 16.71
C ASN A 80 15.65 36.09 15.21
N LEU A 81 14.82 35.34 14.48
CA LEU A 81 14.91 35.26 13.02
C LEU A 81 13.98 36.31 12.40
N LYS A 82 14.53 37.47 12.05
CA LYS A 82 13.82 38.50 11.29
C LYS A 82 13.21 37.87 10.04
N MET A 83 11.88 37.86 9.94
CA MET A 83 11.16 37.54 8.71
C MET A 83 11.40 38.66 7.70
N THR A 84 12.10 38.36 6.61
CA THR A 84 11.92 39.09 5.35
C THR A 84 10.71 38.51 4.63
N GLU A 85 9.88 39.40 4.07
CA GLU A 85 8.57 39.07 3.52
C GLU A 85 8.62 38.25 2.22
N LYS A 86 7.65 37.32 2.13
CA LYS A 86 7.02 36.71 0.93
C LYS A 86 7.90 36.22 -0.23
N THR A 87 7.90 34.89 -0.40
CA THR A 87 7.51 34.28 -1.67
C THR A 87 6.70 33.01 -1.42
N LYS A 88 5.59 32.84 -2.15
CA LYS A 88 4.83 31.59 -2.25
C LYS A 88 5.77 30.49 -2.76
N ALA A 89 6.09 29.51 -1.92
CA ALA A 89 6.60 28.22 -2.35
C ALA A 89 5.99 27.16 -1.42
N ILE A 90 5.25 26.23 -2.01
CA ILE A 90 4.88 24.98 -1.36
C ILE A 90 6.21 24.28 -1.04
N PRO A 91 6.54 23.99 0.23
CA PRO A 91 7.66 23.10 0.48
C PRO A 91 7.22 21.73 -0.01
N GLU A 92 7.91 21.18 -1.01
CA GLU A 92 7.91 19.73 -1.22
C GLU A 92 8.43 19.11 0.08
N ILE A 93 7.49 18.68 0.92
CA ILE A 93 7.81 17.86 2.08
C ILE A 93 8.04 16.48 1.50
N ASN A 94 9.27 16.21 1.07
CA ASN A 94 9.70 14.85 0.86
C ASN A 94 9.40 14.08 2.16
N PRO A 95 8.66 12.96 2.10
CA PRO A 95 8.32 12.21 3.29
C PRO A 95 9.62 11.80 3.96
N VAL A 96 9.84 12.31 5.18
CA VAL A 96 10.93 11.86 6.03
C VAL A 96 10.63 10.41 6.39
N SER A 97 11.32 9.49 5.73
CA SER A 97 11.30 8.06 6.03
C SER A 97 11.78 7.86 7.46
N GLN A 98 10.84 7.69 8.39
CA GLN A 98 11.12 7.15 9.71
C GLN A 98 11.21 5.62 9.59
N ALA A 99 12.30 5.15 9.01
CA ALA A 99 12.80 3.81 9.24
C ALA A 99 14.29 3.96 9.51
N LYS A 100 14.76 3.38 10.61
CA LYS A 100 16.19 3.15 10.81
C LYS A 100 16.70 2.41 9.56
N PRO A 101 17.95 2.61 9.10
CA PRO A 101 18.53 1.79 8.06
C PRO A 101 18.72 0.38 8.62
N GLU A 102 17.64 -0.39 8.65
CA GLU A 102 17.77 -1.84 8.65
C GLU A 102 18.38 -2.19 7.30
N ASP A 103 19.41 -3.02 7.39
CA ASP A 103 20.33 -3.37 6.31
C ASP A 103 19.56 -3.75 5.02
N PHE A 104 19.38 -2.76 4.14
CA PHE A 104 18.63 -2.90 2.88
C PHE A 104 19.29 -3.89 1.91
N SER A 105 20.51 -4.34 2.21
CA SER A 105 21.20 -5.40 1.48
C SER A 105 20.36 -6.68 1.41
N ASN A 106 19.64 -7.02 2.49
CA ASN A 106 18.75 -8.17 2.54
C ASN A 106 17.52 -7.99 1.64
N PHE A 107 17.01 -6.76 1.48
CA PHE A 107 15.86 -6.49 0.62
C PHE A 107 16.24 -6.59 -0.86
N GLU A 108 17.35 -5.99 -1.25
CA GLU A 108 17.86 -6.04 -2.62
C GLU A 108 18.23 -7.47 -3.04
N GLY A 109 18.84 -8.24 -2.12
CA GLY A 109 19.12 -9.66 -2.35
C GLY A 109 17.85 -10.47 -2.58
N ASN A 110 16.82 -10.26 -1.77
CA ASN A 110 15.54 -10.95 -1.91
C ASN A 110 14.81 -10.56 -3.21
N LEU A 111 14.87 -9.29 -3.63
CA LEU A 111 14.25 -8.81 -4.87
C LEU A 111 14.93 -9.43 -6.10
N ASN A 112 16.26 -9.49 -6.10
CA ASN A 112 17.03 -10.15 -7.16
C ASN A 112 16.75 -11.65 -7.20
N ALA A 113 16.61 -12.32 -6.04
CA ALA A 113 16.21 -13.72 -5.99
C ALA A 113 14.82 -13.96 -6.60
N LEU A 114 13.84 -13.11 -6.29
CA LEU A 114 12.49 -13.18 -6.88
C LEU A 114 12.52 -12.99 -8.41
N LYS A 115 13.35 -12.07 -8.90
CA LYS A 115 13.54 -11.84 -10.34
C LYS A 115 14.11 -13.07 -11.03
N ILE A 116 15.13 -13.70 -10.46
CA ILE A 116 15.73 -14.94 -10.97
C ILE A 116 14.69 -16.07 -11.02
N ILE A 117 13.88 -16.22 -9.97
CA ILE A 117 12.82 -17.25 -9.92
C ILE A 117 11.78 -17.01 -11.03
N ASN A 118 11.36 -15.78 -11.22
CA ASN A 118 10.39 -15.41 -12.25
C ASN A 118 10.94 -15.65 -13.67
N ASP A 119 12.20 -15.28 -13.91
CA ASP A 119 12.85 -15.49 -15.21
C ASP A 119 13.03 -17.00 -15.50
N ALA A 120 13.38 -17.80 -14.49
CA ALA A 120 13.48 -19.25 -14.61
C ALA A 120 12.12 -19.89 -14.91
N HIS A 121 11.06 -19.44 -14.25
CA HIS A 121 9.69 -19.91 -14.48
C HIS A 121 9.21 -19.56 -15.90
N ASN A 122 9.53 -18.36 -16.40
CA ASN A 122 9.19 -17.96 -17.76
C ASN A 122 9.98 -18.73 -18.83
N ARG A 123 11.22 -19.10 -18.53
CA ARG A 123 12.06 -19.91 -19.43
C ARG A 123 11.63 -21.37 -19.47
N PHE A 124 11.14 -21.89 -18.35
CA PHE A 124 10.76 -23.29 -18.17
C PHE A 124 9.39 -23.39 -17.48
N SER A 125 8.32 -23.02 -18.17
CA SER A 125 6.95 -22.99 -17.62
C SER A 125 6.50 -24.34 -17.06
N ASN A 126 6.98 -25.43 -17.66
CA ASN A 126 6.58 -26.81 -17.33
C ASN A 126 7.48 -27.46 -16.27
N LEU A 127 8.46 -26.73 -15.72
CA LEU A 127 9.48 -27.27 -14.81
C LEU A 127 8.86 -27.89 -13.55
N ILE A 128 7.89 -27.21 -12.94
CA ILE A 128 7.25 -27.66 -11.70
C ILE A 128 6.47 -28.95 -11.96
N GLU A 129 5.62 -28.96 -12.98
CA GLU A 129 4.80 -30.12 -13.35
C GLU A 129 5.66 -31.35 -13.71
N ILE A 130 6.73 -31.15 -14.48
CA ILE A 130 7.65 -32.23 -14.85
C ILE A 130 8.40 -32.76 -13.63
N SER A 131 8.80 -31.89 -12.70
CA SER A 131 9.48 -32.29 -11.47
C SER A 131 8.61 -33.23 -10.60
N GLU A 132 7.30 -33.00 -10.58
CA GLU A 132 6.35 -33.87 -9.88
C GLU A 132 6.16 -35.21 -10.60
N LYS A 133 6.07 -35.20 -11.93
CA LYS A 133 5.97 -36.42 -12.74
C LYS A 133 7.21 -37.31 -12.62
N ILE A 134 8.40 -36.73 -12.50
CA ILE A 134 9.65 -37.47 -12.30
C ILE A 134 9.63 -38.24 -10.97
N LYS A 135 9.08 -37.65 -9.89
CA LYS A 135 8.95 -38.34 -8.60
C LYS A 135 8.08 -39.59 -8.65
N LEU A 136 7.15 -39.65 -9.61
CA LEU A 136 6.22 -40.77 -9.81
C LEU A 136 6.71 -41.77 -10.87
N ALA A 137 7.77 -41.44 -11.61
CA ALA A 137 8.29 -42.28 -12.68
C ALA A 137 9.02 -43.50 -12.09
N LYS A 138 8.71 -44.69 -12.61
CA LYS A 138 9.26 -45.97 -12.16
C LYS A 138 10.41 -46.50 -13.02
N THR A 139 10.68 -45.86 -14.16
CA THR A 139 11.68 -46.32 -15.13
C THR A 139 12.53 -45.16 -15.63
N ASP A 140 13.83 -45.41 -15.77
CA ASP A 140 14.82 -44.40 -16.19
C ASP A 140 14.50 -43.81 -17.56
N LEU A 141 13.97 -44.63 -18.48
CA LEU A 141 13.55 -44.19 -19.82
C LEU A 141 12.40 -43.18 -19.77
N LYS A 142 11.50 -43.28 -18.79
CA LYS A 142 10.43 -42.28 -18.58
C LYS A 142 11.00 -40.99 -17.98
N ILE A 143 11.97 -41.09 -17.07
CA ILE A 143 12.65 -39.93 -16.48
C ILE A 143 13.39 -39.14 -17.57
N VAL A 144 14.15 -39.82 -18.44
CA VAL A 144 14.88 -39.18 -19.56
C VAL A 144 13.92 -38.46 -20.51
N ASN A 145 12.80 -39.09 -20.89
CA ASN A 145 11.79 -38.45 -21.74
C ASN A 145 11.15 -37.21 -21.10
N LEU A 146 10.84 -37.27 -19.79
CA LEU A 146 10.32 -36.13 -19.05
C LEU A 146 11.32 -34.98 -18.97
N LEU A 147 12.61 -35.27 -18.75
CA LEU A 147 13.68 -34.26 -18.73
C LEU A 147 13.85 -33.57 -20.08
N LEU A 148 13.72 -34.30 -21.20
CA LEU A 148 13.77 -33.72 -22.55
C LEU A 148 12.63 -32.73 -22.81
N GLN A 149 11.47 -32.91 -22.17
CA GLN A 149 10.31 -32.01 -22.31
C GLN A 149 10.50 -30.67 -21.59
N ILE A 150 11.44 -30.55 -20.66
CA ILE A 150 11.74 -29.28 -19.96
C ILE A 150 12.32 -28.24 -20.95
N CYS A 151 13.07 -28.69 -21.95
CA CYS A 151 13.78 -27.83 -22.89
C CYS A 151 12.95 -27.39 -24.10
N VAL A 152 11.79 -28.00 -24.34
CA VAL A 152 10.93 -27.69 -25.47
C VAL A 152 9.95 -26.63 -25.02
N LYS A 153 10.11 -25.39 -25.51
CA LYS A 153 9.09 -24.35 -25.38
C LYS A 153 7.78 -24.93 -25.90
N SER A 154 6.81 -25.13 -25.01
CA SER A 154 5.44 -25.37 -25.44
C SER A 154 5.00 -24.11 -26.22
N PRO A 155 4.55 -24.24 -27.47
CA PRO A 155 4.04 -23.11 -28.25
C PRO A 155 2.84 -22.46 -27.57
#